data_AF-A0ABD5DDI8-F1
#
_entry.id   AF-A0ABD5DDI8-F1
#
_cell.length_a   1.000
_cell.length_b   1.000
_cell.length_c   1.000
_cell.angle_alpha   90.00
_cell.angle_beta   90.00
_cell.angle_gamma   90.00
#
_symmetry.space_group_name_H-M   'P 1'
#
loop_
_entity.id
_entity.type
_entity.pdbx_description
1 polymer ?
#
loop_
_entity_poly.entity_id
_entity_poly.type
_entity_poly.pdbx_seq_one_letter_code
_entity_poly.pdbx_strand_id
1 'polypeptide(L)' 'MVIGHNFIGGSRSAQGTTLLKSIQATTGEALPYE' A
#
# COMPACT_ATOMS: atom_id res chain seq x y z
N MET A 1 -4.95 -11.75 -1.67
CA MET A 1 -4.71 -10.64 -2.61
C MET A 1 -3.79 -9.67 -1.88
N VAL A 2 -2.60 -9.37 -2.43
CA VAL A 2 -1.66 -8.46 -1.76
C VAL A 2 -1.87 -7.05 -2.30
N ILE A 3 -2.38 -6.15 -1.48
CA ILE A 3 -2.70 -4.75 -1.83
C ILE A 3 -1.72 -3.80 -1.12
N GLY A 4 -1.53 -2.58 -1.65
CA GLY A 4 -0.66 -1.58 -0.99
C GLY A 4 0.84 -1.73 -1.27
N HIS A 5 1.23 -2.51 -2.29
CA HIS A 5 2.61 -2.56 -2.77
C HIS A 5 2.80 -1.84 -4.10
N ASN A 6 4.01 -1.34 -4.29
CA ASN A 6 4.45 -0.80 -5.57
C ASN A 6 4.87 -1.94 -6.50
N PHE A 7 4.47 -1.86 -7.77
CA PHE A 7 4.86 -2.80 -8.81
C PHE A 7 5.65 -2.06 -9.90
N ILE A 8 6.81 -2.59 -10.27
CA ILE A 8 7.69 -2.04 -11.31
C ILE A 8 7.97 -3.17 -12.30
N GLY A 9 7.68 -2.95 -13.59
CA GLY A 9 7.83 -3.99 -14.62
C GLY A 9 6.94 -5.22 -14.39
N GLY A 10 5.77 -5.06 -13.77
CA GLY A 10 4.83 -6.15 -13.50
C GLY A 10 5.20 -7.04 -12.29
N SER A 11 6.29 -6.75 -11.58
CA SER A 11 6.72 -7.47 -10.39
C SER A 11 6.66 -6.59 -9.15
N ARG A 12 6.49 -7.19 -7.96
CA ARG A 12 6.53 -6.48 -6.68
C ARG A 12 7.90 -5.81 -6.52
N SER A 13 7.91 -4.50 -6.33
CA SER A 13 9.13 -3.75 -6.03
C SER A 13 9.73 -4.20 -4.69
N ALA A 14 11.05 -4.09 -4.54
CA ALA A 14 11.72 -4.33 -3.26
C ALA A 14 11.09 -3.45 -2.16
N GLN A 15 10.94 -4.03 -0.97
CA GLN A 15 10.34 -3.35 0.19
C GLN A 15 11.25 -2.17 0.58
N GLY A 16 10.85 -0.95 0.23
CA GLY A 16 11.42 0.24 0.86
C GLY A 16 11.17 0.20 2.36
N THR A 17 12.06 0.77 3.16
CA THR A 17 11.92 0.80 4.63
C THR A 17 10.80 1.73 5.11
N THR A 18 10.28 2.58 4.22
CA THR A 18 9.18 3.50 4.51
C THR A 18 7.84 2.83 4.26
N LEU A 19 7.06 2.69 5.32
CA LEU A 19 5.69 2.18 5.27
C LEU A 19 4.71 3.37 5.30
N LEU A 20 3.91 3.51 4.25
CA LEU A 20 2.87 4.52 4.14
C LEU A 20 1.50 3.89 4.45
N LYS A 21 0.70 4.56 5.27
CA LYS A 21 -0.66 4.14 5.63
C LYS A 21 -1.67 4.76 4.69
N SER A 22 -2.43 3.93 3.99
CA SER A 22 -3.55 4.40 3.17
C SER A 22 -4.78 4.71 4.04
N ILE A 23 -5.54 5.73 3.64
CA ILE A 23 -6.77 6.16 4.30
C ILE A 23 -7.94 6.22 3.31
N GLN A 24 -9.15 6.02 3.83
CA GLN A 24 -10.40 6.14 3.10
C GLN A 24 -10.67 7.63 2.82
N ALA A 25 -10.76 8.02 1.56
CA ALA A 25 -10.79 9.44 1.15
C ALA A 25 -11.99 10.24 1.71
N THR A 26 -13.14 9.60 1.94
CA THR A 26 -14.37 10.22 2.44
C THR A 26 -14.45 10.23 3.98
N THR A 27 -13.96 9.20 4.67
CA THR A 27 -14.08 9.11 6.15
C THR A 27 -12.78 9.41 6.90
N GLY A 28 -11.63 9.39 6.22
CA GLY A 28 -10.31 9.54 6.85
C GLY A 28 -9.85 8.30 7.63
N GLU A 29 -10.67 7.25 7.70
CA GLU A 29 -10.35 6.01 8.41
C GLU A 29 -9.22 5.25 7.73
N ALA A 30 -8.41 4.53 8.52
CA ALA A 30 -7.33 3.72 7.98
C ALA A 30 -7.91 2.58 7.12
N LEU A 31 -7.34 2.36 5.94
CA LEU A 31 -7.69 1.20 5.12
C LEU A 31 -6.99 -0.05 5.68
N PRO A 32 -7.67 -1.21 5.69
CA PRO A 32 -7.03 -2.46 6.06
C PRO A 32 -6.01 -2.84 4.98
N TYR A 33 -4.74 -2.93 5.39
CA TYR A 33 -3.68 -3.52 4.58
C TYR A 33 -2.74 -4.32 5.49
N GLU A 34 -2.11 -5.36 4.93
CA GLU A 34 -1.06 -6.18 5.57
C GLU A 34 0.33 -5.72 5.11
#